data_AF-A0A7C5HCU0-F1
#
_entry.id   AF-A0A7C5HCU0-F1
#
_cell.length_a   1.000
_cell.length_b   1.000
_cell.length_c   1.000
_cell.angle_alpha   90.00
_cell.angle_beta   90.00
_cell.angle_gamma   90.00
#
_symmetry.space_group_name_H-M   'P 1'
#
loop_
_entity.id
_entity.type
_entity.pdbx_description
1 polymer ?
#
loop_
_entity_poly.entity_id
_entity_poly.type
_entity_poly.pdbx_seq_one_letter_code
_entity_poly.pdbx_strand_id
1 'polypeptide(L)'
;MEPQQKNQDQKQAQSRKGMPGLIEDTITSTVDDMKAIVDAKLELFRIEMTEKVALASALLLLVVTLMIGAAYLLSSIALLIGELLDHIWLGYLIVSLVFLGFFAFFTKAKPEALKNFIHKILLSANDYRK
;
A
#
# COMPACT_ATOMS: atom_id res chain seq x y z
N MET A 1 -69.00 36.58 -33.99
CA MET A 1 -68.39 37.24 -32.82
C MET A 1 -67.92 36.14 -31.88
N GLU A 2 -66.60 36.00 -31.78
CA GLU A 2 -65.82 35.20 -30.82
C GLU A 2 -66.15 35.58 -29.35
N PRO A 3 -65.66 34.88 -28.27
CA PRO A 3 -64.37 34.12 -28.17
C PRO A 3 -64.44 32.75 -27.44
N GLN A 4 -63.58 31.75 -27.71
CA GLN A 4 -62.12 31.61 -27.41
C GLN A 4 -61.75 31.57 -25.91
N GLN A 5 -62.43 30.76 -25.07
CA GLN A 5 -62.16 30.80 -23.62
C GLN A 5 -61.87 29.45 -22.94
N LYS A 6 -61.46 28.40 -23.67
CA LYS A 6 -61.14 27.10 -23.05
C LYS A 6 -59.68 26.64 -23.16
N ASN A 7 -58.80 27.44 -23.78
CA ASN A 7 -57.40 27.09 -24.01
C ASN A 7 -56.38 27.93 -23.21
N GLN A 8 -56.83 28.75 -22.25
CA GLN A 8 -55.91 29.59 -21.47
C GLN A 8 -55.51 29.02 -20.09
N ASP A 9 -56.21 28.00 -19.58
CA ASP A 9 -55.92 27.46 -18.23
C ASP A 9 -54.73 26.49 -18.16
N GLN A 10 -54.15 26.07 -19.28
CA GLN A 10 -53.00 25.16 -19.29
C GLN A 10 -51.64 25.85 -19.46
N LYS A 11 -51.59 27.17 -19.68
CA LYS A 11 -50.32 27.89 -19.87
C LYS A 11 -49.86 28.76 -18.70
N GLN A 12 -50.61 28.79 -17.59
CA GLN A 12 -50.27 29.64 -16.44
C GLN A 12 -49.72 28.90 -15.21
N ALA A 13 -49.71 27.56 -15.21
CA ALA A 13 -49.08 26.77 -14.14
C ALA A 13 -47.55 26.64 -14.26
N GLN A 14 -46.91 27.40 -15.15
CA GLN A 14 -45.46 27.32 -15.41
C GLN A 14 -44.68 28.58 -15.03
N SER A 15 -45.33 29.62 -14.48
CA SER A 15 -44.71 30.97 -14.36
C SER A 15 -44.57 31.51 -12.92
N ARG A 16 -44.60 30.66 -11.89
CA ARG A 16 -44.36 31.09 -10.50
C ARG A 16 -43.50 30.12 -9.69
N LYS A 17 -42.41 29.59 -10.27
CA LYS A 17 -41.27 29.14 -9.45
C LYS A 17 -40.50 30.41 -9.09
N GLY A 18 -40.91 31.06 -7.99
CA GLY A 18 -40.27 32.28 -7.51
C GLY A 18 -38.78 32.05 -7.27
N MET A 19 -37.98 33.09 -7.51
CA MET A 19 -36.54 33.20 -7.22
C MET A 19 -36.02 32.34 -6.03
N PRO A 20 -36.70 32.25 -4.86
CA PRO A 20 -36.24 31.39 -3.76
C PRO A 20 -36.14 29.89 -4.08
N GLY A 21 -37.02 29.32 -4.91
CA GLY A 21 -37.00 27.88 -5.23
C GLY A 21 -35.86 27.45 -6.16
N LEU A 22 -35.35 28.37 -6.98
CA LEU A 22 -34.19 28.11 -7.83
C LEU A 22 -32.89 28.11 -7.02
N ILE A 23 -32.82 28.90 -5.95
CA ILE A 23 -31.66 28.93 -5.04
C ILE A 23 -31.62 27.65 -4.20
N GLU A 24 -32.77 27.18 -3.73
CA GLU A 24 -32.89 25.95 -2.94
C GLU A 24 -32.59 24.69 -3.79
N ASP A 25 -33.06 24.66 -5.04
CA ASP A 25 -32.69 23.63 -6.03
C ASP A 25 -31.18 23.70 -6.39
N THR A 26 -30.59 24.90 -6.49
CA THR A 26 -29.16 25.07 -6.82
C THR A 26 -28.25 24.66 -5.65
N ILE A 27 -28.62 24.97 -4.41
CA ILE A 27 -27.87 24.55 -3.22
C ILE A 27 -27.95 23.03 -3.06
N THR A 28 -29.13 22.44 -3.26
CA THR A 28 -29.31 20.98 -3.23
C THR A 28 -28.48 20.29 -4.31
N SER A 29 -28.52 20.79 -5.55
CA SER A 29 -27.71 20.28 -6.66
C SER A 29 -26.21 20.42 -6.40
N THR A 30 -25.76 21.51 -5.79
CA THR A 30 -24.34 21.71 -5.46
C THR A 30 -23.89 20.74 -4.35
N VAL A 31 -24.76 20.43 -3.40
CA VAL A 31 -24.49 19.43 -2.35
C VAL A 31 -24.44 18.02 -2.91
N ASP A 32 -25.34 17.67 -3.84
CA ASP A 32 -25.31 16.36 -4.52
C ASP A 32 -24.06 16.21 -5.41
N ASP A 33 -23.67 17.25 -6.14
CA ASP A 33 -22.42 17.25 -6.92
C ASP A 33 -21.19 17.10 -6.01
N MET A 34 -21.18 17.78 -4.86
CA MET A 34 -20.09 17.66 -3.88
C MET A 34 -20.02 16.25 -3.29
N LYS A 35 -21.17 15.63 -3.04
CA LYS A 35 -21.25 14.25 -2.57
C LYS A 35 -20.74 13.26 -3.62
N ALA A 36 -21.07 13.46 -4.89
CA ALA A 36 -20.55 12.66 -6.00
C ALA A 36 -19.02 12.77 -6.13
N ILE A 37 -18.46 13.98 -5.93
CA ILE A 37 -17.00 14.19 -5.91
C ILE A 37 -16.34 13.47 -4.73
N VAL A 38 -16.99 13.47 -3.57
CA VAL A 38 -16.50 12.76 -2.38
C VAL A 38 -16.54 11.26 -2.58
N ASP A 39 -17.63 10.70 -3.12
CA ASP A 39 -17.74 9.26 -3.41
C ASP A 39 -16.67 8.80 -4.41
N ALA A 40 -16.46 9.56 -5.49
CA ALA A 40 -15.40 9.27 -6.46
C ALA A 40 -14.00 9.30 -5.83
N LYS A 41 -13.73 10.25 -4.92
CA LYS A 41 -12.46 10.30 -4.18
C LYS A 41 -12.31 9.15 -3.18
N LEU A 42 -13.40 8.73 -2.54
CA LEU A 42 -13.43 7.59 -1.62
C LEU A 42 -13.17 6.28 -2.35
N GLU A 43 -13.74 6.11 -3.55
CA GLU A 43 -13.50 4.96 -4.40
C GLU A 43 -12.03 4.89 -4.84
N LEU A 44 -11.46 6.01 -5.30
CA LEU A 44 -10.05 6.09 -5.66
C LEU A 44 -9.14 5.77 -4.46
N PHE A 45 -9.47 6.31 -3.29
CA PHE A 45 -8.74 6.03 -2.04
C PHE A 45 -8.83 4.56 -1.64
N ARG A 46 -10.00 3.94 -1.80
CA ARG A 46 -10.20 2.52 -1.51
C ARG A 46 -9.31 1.65 -2.40
N ILE A 47 -9.25 1.94 -3.70
CA ILE A 47 -8.39 1.23 -4.65
C ILE A 47 -6.92 1.35 -4.25
N GLU A 48 -6.45 2.57 -3.98
CA GLU A 48 -5.06 2.83 -3.59
C GLU A 48 -4.69 2.13 -2.27
N MET A 49 -5.62 2.08 -1.31
CA MET A 49 -5.42 1.36 -0.05
C MET A 49 -5.37 -0.16 -0.25
N THR A 50 -6.27 -0.73 -1.07
CA THR A 50 -6.23 -2.16 -1.37
C THR A 50 -4.93 -2.57 -2.07
N GLU A 51 -4.43 -1.74 -2.99
CA GLU A 51 -3.16 -1.99 -3.66
C GLU A 51 -1.98 -1.96 -2.69
N LYS A 52 -1.89 -0.94 -1.84
CA LYS A 52 -0.81 -0.84 -0.83
C LYS A 52 -0.85 -1.98 0.17
N VAL A 53 -2.04 -2.41 0.60
CA VAL A 53 -2.20 -3.55 1.52
C VAL A 53 -1.81 -4.85 0.83
N ALA A 54 -2.18 -5.03 -0.44
CA ALA A 54 -1.78 -6.20 -1.22
C ALA A 54 -0.25 -6.26 -1.38
N LEU A 55 0.39 -5.14 -1.72
CA LEU A 55 1.85 -5.07 -1.85
C LEU A 55 2.56 -5.33 -0.51
N ALA A 56 2.09 -4.69 0.57
CA ALA A 56 2.64 -4.89 1.91
C ALA A 56 2.50 -6.35 2.39
N SER A 57 1.35 -6.98 2.13
CA SER A 57 1.11 -8.37 2.51
C SER A 57 1.96 -9.35 1.67
N ALA A 58 2.10 -9.10 0.36
CA ALA A 58 3.00 -9.87 -0.49
C ALA A 58 4.47 -9.76 -0.03
N LEU A 59 4.92 -8.55 0.30
CA LEU A 59 6.27 -8.31 0.83
C LEU A 59 6.47 -9.03 2.16
N LEU A 60 5.49 -8.98 3.07
CA LEU A 60 5.55 -9.66 4.36
C LEU A 60 5.68 -11.17 4.18
N LEU A 61 4.85 -11.77 3.32
CA LEU A 61 4.90 -13.20 3.02
C LEU A 61 6.26 -13.59 2.42
N LEU A 62 6.75 -12.81 1.46
CA LEU A 62 8.07 -13.03 0.85
C LEU A 62 9.18 -13.03 1.91
N VAL A 63 9.21 -12.02 2.78
CA VAL A 63 10.22 -11.92 3.85
C VAL A 63 10.15 -13.11 4.80
N VAL A 64 8.95 -13.51 5.22
CA VAL A 64 8.76 -14.66 6.12
C VAL A 64 9.22 -15.96 5.45
N THR A 65 8.79 -16.22 4.21
CA THR A 65 9.22 -17.41 3.45
C THR A 65 10.73 -17.43 3.24
N LEU A 66 11.33 -16.29 2.92
CA LEU A 66 12.78 -16.17 2.74
C LEU A 66 13.53 -16.44 4.06
N MET A 67 13.03 -15.93 5.19
CA MET A 67 13.62 -16.20 6.50
C MET A 67 13.59 -17.69 6.85
N ILE A 68 12.46 -18.34 6.61
CA ILE A 68 12.30 -19.78 6.87
C ILE A 68 13.24 -20.57 5.95
N GLY A 69 13.26 -20.26 4.66
CA GLY A 69 14.14 -20.91 3.68
C GLY A 69 15.62 -20.75 4.04
N ALA A 70 16.04 -19.55 4.43
CA ALA A 70 17.41 -19.29 4.87
C ALA A 70 17.75 -20.08 6.14
N ALA A 71 16.85 -20.15 7.12
CA ALA A 71 17.06 -20.93 8.34
C ALA A 71 17.23 -22.43 8.04
N TYR A 72 16.41 -22.99 7.15
CA TYR A 72 16.54 -24.38 6.72
C TYR A 72 17.84 -24.61 5.95
N LEU A 73 18.19 -23.74 5.02
CA LEU A 73 19.42 -23.85 4.25
C LEU A 73 20.66 -23.84 5.16
N LEU A 74 20.70 -22.92 6.14
CA LEU A 74 21.77 -22.86 7.12
C LEU A 74 21.82 -24.12 8.00
N SER A 75 20.66 -24.63 8.41
CA SER A 75 20.58 -25.88 9.18
C SER A 75 21.07 -27.07 8.38
N SER A 76 20.73 -27.16 7.09
CA SER A 76 21.23 -28.21 6.20
C SER A 76 22.74 -28.12 5.99
N ILE A 77 23.30 -26.92 5.85
CA ILE A 77 24.76 -26.73 5.77
C ILE A 77 25.43 -27.15 7.08
N ALA A 78 24.86 -26.76 8.23
CA ALA A 78 25.38 -27.15 9.53
C ALA A 78 25.35 -28.67 9.72
N LEU A 79 24.26 -29.33 9.32
CA LEU A 79 24.15 -30.79 9.36
C LEU A 79 25.16 -31.47 8.45
N LEU A 80 25.32 -30.99 7.20
CA LEU A 80 26.27 -31.54 6.25
C LEU A 80 27.72 -31.44 6.77
N ILE A 81 28.09 -30.28 7.31
CA ILE A 81 29.41 -30.07 7.92
C ILE A 81 29.56 -30.96 9.15
N GLY A 82 28.52 -31.03 10.00
CA GLY A 82 28.53 -31.83 11.22
C GLY A 82 28.67 -33.33 10.95
N GLU A 83 28.01 -33.84 9.92
CA GLU A 83 28.13 -35.23 9.46
C GLU A 83 29.54 -35.51 8.92
N LEU A 84 30.11 -34.59 8.14
CA LEU A 84 31.47 -34.74 7.62
C LEU A 84 32.55 -34.75 8.73
N LEU A 85 32.24 -34.12 9.87
CA LEU A 85 33.08 -34.08 11.07
C LEU A 85 32.71 -35.15 12.11
N ASP A 86 31.80 -36.08 11.79
CA ASP A 86 31.25 -37.14 12.67
C ASP A 86 30.52 -36.60 13.92
N HIS A 87 30.41 -35.28 14.05
CA HIS A 87 29.87 -34.59 15.22
C HIS A 87 28.93 -33.47 14.79
N ILE A 88 27.63 -33.74 14.86
CA ILE A 88 26.56 -32.80 14.47
C ILE A 88 26.72 -31.44 15.18
N TRP A 89 27.09 -31.43 16.46
CA TRP A 89 27.24 -30.20 17.23
C TRP A 89 28.37 -29.30 16.71
N LEU A 90 29.46 -29.87 16.17
CA LEU A 90 30.55 -29.08 15.58
C LEU A 90 30.09 -28.34 14.33
N GLY A 91 29.20 -28.94 13.53
CA GLY A 91 28.66 -28.31 12.33
C GLY A 91 27.89 -27.01 12.65
N TYR A 92 27.03 -27.04 13.66
CA TYR A 92 26.34 -25.83 14.13
C TYR A 92 27.29 -24.80 14.72
N LEU A 93 28.31 -25.24 15.46
CA LEU A 93 29.30 -24.34 16.07
C LEU A 93 30.11 -23.60 15.00
N ILE A 94 30.55 -24.28 13.94
CA ILE A 94 31.30 -23.67 12.83
C ILE A 94 30.43 -22.65 12.08
N VAL A 95 29.20 -23.03 11.71
CA VAL A 95 28.28 -22.11 11.00
C VAL A 95 27.98 -20.88 11.86
N SER A 96 27.78 -21.07 13.17
CA SER A 96 27.58 -19.96 14.11
C SER A 96 28.81 -19.05 14.19
N LEU A 97 30.02 -19.62 14.27
CA LEU A 97 31.27 -18.86 14.32
C LEU A 97 31.49 -18.01 13.06
N VAL A 98 31.18 -18.57 11.88
CA VAL A 98 31.25 -17.86 10.59
C VAL A 98 30.29 -16.68 10.59
N PHE A 99 29.03 -16.88 11.01
CA PHE A 99 28.05 -15.80 11.11
C PHE A 99 28.47 -14.71 12.10
N LEU A 100 28.96 -15.11 13.28
CA LEU A 100 29.43 -14.18 14.29
C LEU A 100 30.62 -13.37 13.80
N GLY A 101 31.57 -14.03 13.12
CA GLY A 101 32.73 -13.40 12.49
C GLY A 101 32.32 -12.41 11.41
N PHE A 102 31.37 -12.79 10.55
CA PHE A 102 30.84 -11.90 9.52
C PHE A 102 30.14 -10.69 10.13
N PHE A 103 29.31 -10.90 11.14
CA PHE A 103 28.60 -9.83 11.84
C PHE A 103 29.57 -8.88 12.57
N ALA A 104 30.54 -9.43 13.30
CA ALA A 104 31.58 -8.67 13.99
C ALA A 104 32.47 -7.91 13.00
N PHE A 105 32.81 -8.51 11.86
CA PHE A 105 33.56 -7.85 10.80
C PHE A 105 32.76 -6.69 10.19
N PHE A 106 31.48 -6.88 9.90
CA PHE A 106 30.64 -5.79 9.38
C PHE A 106 30.46 -4.66 10.40
N THR A 107 30.31 -4.96 11.68
CA THR A 107 30.17 -3.93 12.72
C THR A 107 31.48 -3.23 13.06
N LYS A 108 32.63 -3.92 13.08
CA LYS A 108 33.92 -3.30 13.42
C LYS A 108 34.74 -2.78 12.25
N ALA A 109 34.74 -3.46 11.10
CA ALA A 109 35.64 -3.10 10.01
C ALA A 109 35.16 -1.88 9.22
N LYS A 110 33.84 -1.72 9.02
CA LYS A 110 33.27 -0.54 8.34
C LYS A 110 31.84 -0.21 8.80
N PRO A 111 31.65 0.42 9.97
CA PRO A 111 30.33 0.91 10.39
C PRO A 111 29.71 1.87 9.36
N GLU A 112 30.53 2.65 8.65
CA GLU A 112 30.06 3.53 7.57
C GLU A 112 29.66 2.78 6.29
N ALA A 113 30.25 1.62 5.99
CA ALA A 113 29.83 0.82 4.84
C ALA A 113 28.47 0.19 5.07
N LEU A 114 28.18 -0.26 6.30
CA LEU A 114 26.86 -0.75 6.66
C LEU A 114 25.84 0.38 6.61
N LYS A 115 26.19 1.56 7.12
CA LYS A 115 25.34 2.77 7.03
C LYS A 115 25.08 3.17 5.58
N ASN A 116 26.09 3.18 4.72
CA ASN A 116 25.96 3.48 3.29
C ASN A 116 25.22 2.38 2.53
N PHE A 117 25.37 1.10 2.88
CA PHE A 117 24.64 0.01 2.26
C PHE A 117 23.15 0.04 2.62
N ILE A 118 22.84 0.28 3.89
CA ILE A 118 21.46 0.51 4.35
C ILE A 118 20.89 1.76 3.67
N HIS A 119 21.64 2.87 3.62
CA HIS A 119 21.18 4.06 2.91
C HIS A 119 20.97 3.81 1.42
N LYS A 120 21.82 3.01 0.77
CA LYS A 120 21.73 2.71 -0.66
C LYS A 120 20.57 1.75 -0.96
N ILE A 121 20.29 0.80 -0.09
CA ILE A 121 19.07 -0.03 -0.16
C ILE A 121 17.82 0.83 0.05
N LEU A 122 17.85 1.74 1.04
CA LEU A 122 16.72 2.61 1.35
C LEU A 122 16.47 3.65 0.26
N LEU A 123 17.53 4.23 -0.31
CA LEU A 123 17.47 5.13 -1.46
C LEU A 123 17.02 4.40 -2.73
N SER A 124 17.55 3.20 -3.00
CA SER A 124 17.14 2.37 -4.13
C SER A 124 15.66 1.95 -4.04
N ALA A 125 15.15 1.69 -2.83
CA ALA A 125 13.74 1.39 -2.63
C ALA A 125 12.84 2.63 -2.81
N ASN A 126 13.34 3.82 -2.47
CA ASN A 126 12.62 5.08 -2.65
C ASN A 126 12.64 5.59 -4.11
N ASP A 127 13.67 5.26 -4.89
CA ASP A 127 13.79 5.66 -6.29
C ASP A 127 12.79 4.93 -7.21
N TYR A 128 12.33 3.73 -6.81
CA TYR A 128 11.26 2.98 -7.48
C TYR A 128 9.85 3.57 -7.29
N ARG A 129 9.71 4.69 -6.56
CA ARG A 129 8.43 5.34 -6.22
C ARG A 129 8.23 6.70 -6.91
N LYS A 130 8.97 6.98 -7.99
CA LYS A 130 8.69 8.06 -8.95
C LYS A 130 8.20 7.46 -10.27
#